data_AF-A0A4V3K9P5-F1
#
_entry.id   AF-A0A4V3K9P5-F1
#
_cell.length_a   1.000
_cell.length_b   1.000
_cell.length_c   1.000
_cell.angle_alpha   90.00
_cell.angle_beta   90.00
_cell.angle_gamma   90.00
#
_symmetry.space_group_name_H-M   'P 1'
#
loop_
_entity.id
_entity.type
_entity.pdbx_description
1 polymer ?
#
loop_
_entity_poly.entity_id
_entity_poly.type
_entity_poly.pdbx_seq_one_letter_code
_entity_poly.pdbx_strand_id
1 'polypeptide(L)' 'MSASYEDISVKALLLADEIRLIGTQPIESSDDAGKIGRVVQDLAARLAAIGAALTSSALNPQAGARPF' A
#
# COMPACT_ATOMS: atom_id res chain seq x y z
N MET A 1 -20.09 -1.55 -5.22
CA MET A 1 -19.28 -2.67 -5.76
C MET A 1 -18.09 -2.86 -4.84
N SER A 2 -17.91 -4.05 -4.26
CA SER A 2 -16.70 -4.38 -3.48
C SER A 2 -15.50 -4.45 -4.44
N ALA A 3 -14.39 -3.77 -4.14
CA ALA A 3 -13.16 -3.89 -4.91
C ALA A 3 -12.74 -5.36 -5.03
N SER A 4 -12.38 -5.82 -6.23
CA SER A 4 -11.93 -7.20 -6.41
C SER A 4 -10.53 -7.40 -5.81
N TYR A 5 -10.17 -8.64 -5.47
CA TYR A 5 -8.81 -8.96 -5.01
C TYR A 5 -7.74 -8.53 -6.03
N GLU A 6 -8.08 -8.59 -7.32
CA GLU A 6 -7.22 -8.15 -8.41
C GLU A 6 -6.99 -6.63 -8.34
N ASP A 7 -8.04 -5.82 -8.18
CA ASP A 7 -7.93 -4.36 -8.04
C ASP A 7 -7.06 -3.96 -6.84
N ILE A 8 -7.24 -4.66 -5.71
CA ILE A 8 -6.49 -4.39 -4.48
C ILE A 8 -5.00 -4.77 -4.66
N SER A 9 -4.72 -5.88 -5.34
CA SER A 9 -3.36 -6.35 -5.61
C SER A 9 -2.63 -5.42 -6.58
N VAL A 10 -3.31 -4.97 -7.64
CA VAL A 10 -2.79 -3.97 -8.58
C VAL A 10 -2.47 -2.67 -7.85
N LYS A 11 -3.37 -2.19 -6.99
CA LYS A 11 -3.13 -0.98 -6.19
C LYS A 11 -1.92 -1.11 -5.26
N ALA A 12 -1.74 -2.27 -4.64
CA ALA A 12 -0.58 -2.55 -3.79
C ALA A 12 0.73 -2.51 -4.59
N LEU A 13 0.75 -3.11 -5.79
CA LEU A 13 1.91 -3.09 -6.67
C LEU A 13 2.27 -1.68 -7.14
N LEU A 14 1.27 -0.87 -7.52
CA LEU A 14 1.50 0.53 -7.93
C LEU A 14 2.08 1.36 -6.77
N LEU A 15 1.58 1.20 -5.55
CA LEU A 15 2.13 1.87 -4.37
C LEU A 15 3.57 1.43 -4.07
N ALA A 16 3.87 0.14 -4.23
CA ALA A 16 5.24 -0.37 -4.05
C ALA A 16 6.21 0.22 -5.08
N ASP A 17 5.80 0.36 -6.34
CA ASP A 17 6.63 1.02 -7.36
C ASP A 17 6.79 2.52 -7.10
N GLU A 18 5.74 3.21 -6.63
CA GLU A 18 5.83 4.62 -6.24
C GLU A 18 6.82 4.84 -5.08
N ILE A 19 6.77 3.98 -4.05
CA ILE A 19 7.75 3.97 -2.95
C ILE A 19 9.17 3.78 -3.51
N ARG A 20 9.37 2.83 -4.42
CA ARG A 20 10.66 2.57 -5.05
C ARG A 20 11.16 3.79 -5.82
N LEU A 21 10.33 4.37 -6.67
CA LEU A 21 10.68 5.55 -7.48
C LEU A 21 11.10 6.72 -6.59
N ILE A 22 10.32 7.03 -5.55
CA ILE A 22 10.59 8.13 -4.63
C ILE A 22 11.84 7.85 -3.78
N GLY A 23 11.98 6.63 -3.27
CA GLY A 23 13.15 6.20 -2.49
C GLY A 23 14.45 6.17 -3.28
N THR A 24 14.40 6.14 -4.61
CA THR A 24 15.59 6.21 -5.49
C THR A 24 15.94 7.62 -5.97
N GLN A 25 15.18 8.64 -5.57
CA GLN A 25 15.49 10.02 -5.94
C GLN A 25 16.83 10.46 -5.30
N PRO A 26 17.68 11.21 -6.02
CA PRO A 26 18.89 11.78 -5.45
C PRO A 26 18.57 12.64 -4.23
N ILE A 27 19.37 12.48 -3.17
CA ILE A 27 19.28 13.30 -1.97
C ILE A 27 20.37 14.38 -2.08
N GLU A 28 19.96 15.61 -2.36
CA GLU A 28 20.87 16.75 -2.51
C GLU A 28 21.06 17.53 -1.20
N SER A 29 20.13 17.37 -0.25
CA SER A 29 20.14 18.04 1.04
C SER A 29 19.47 17.23 2.15
N SER A 30 19.71 17.61 3.41
CA SER A 30 19.00 17.04 4.56
C SER A 30 17.50 17.30 4.52
N ASP A 31 17.07 18.42 3.94
CA ASP A 31 15.66 18.76 3.81
C ASP A 31 14.97 17.84 2.79
N ASP A 32 15.65 17.52 1.68
CA ASP A 32 15.15 16.60 0.68
C ASP A 32 15.09 15.17 1.23
N ALA A 33 16.09 14.74 1.98
CA ALA A 33 16.04 13.47 2.72
C ALA A 33 14.80 13.40 3.63
N GLY A 34 14.53 14.48 4.37
CA GLY A 34 13.37 14.57 5.25
C GLY A 34 12.03 14.54 4.50
N LYS A 35 11.94 15.20 3.34
CA LYS A 35 10.75 15.18 2.48
C LYS A 35 10.52 13.79 1.89
N ILE A 36 11.54 13.20 1.27
CA ILE A 36 11.51 11.86 0.68
C ILE A 36 11.11 10.84 1.74
N GLY A 37 11.75 10.88 2.92
CA GLY A 37 11.47 9.98 4.03
C GLY A 37 10.01 10.05 4.49
N ARG A 38 9.44 11.25 4.64
CA ARG A 38 8.02 11.43 5.01
C ARG A 38 7.07 10.86 3.96
N VAL A 39 7.34 11.09 2.67
CA VAL A 39 6.51 10.58 1.58
C VAL A 39 6.58 9.06 1.51
N VAL A 40 7.78 8.48 1.57
CA VAL A 40 7.96 7.03 1.61
C VAL A 40 7.23 6.40 2.79
N GLN A 41 7.30 7.03 3.97
CA GLN A 41 6.62 6.52 5.17
C GLN A 41 5.09 6.57 5.04
N ASP A 42 4.51 7.64 4.47
CA ASP A 42 3.06 7.72 4.22
C ASP A 42 2.60 6.64 3.23
N LEU A 43 3.32 6.45 2.13
CA LEU A 43 3.00 5.42 1.14
C LEU A 43 3.15 4.01 1.71
N ALA A 44 4.19 3.76 2.50
CA ALA A 44 4.39 2.48 3.18
C ALA A 44 3.25 2.17 4.16
N ALA A 45 2.74 3.17 4.89
CA ALA A 45 1.58 3.01 5.77
C ALA A 45 0.31 2.65 4.98
N ARG A 46 0.08 3.27 3.83
CA ARG A 46 -1.05 2.93 2.94
C ARG A 46 -0.94 1.50 2.39
N LEU A 47 0.27 1.09 1.99
CA LEU A 47 0.53 -0.27 1.54
C LEU A 47 0.30 -1.29 2.67
N ALA A 48 0.76 -1.00 3.88
CA ALA A 48 0.52 -1.84 5.06
C ALA A 48 -0.98 -1.96 5.39
N ALA A 49 -1.76 -0.88 5.26
CA ALA A 49 -3.20 -0.92 5.45
C ALA A 49 -3.91 -1.82 4.42
N ILE A 50 -3.47 -1.81 3.17
CA ILE A 50 -3.96 -2.73 2.14
C ILE A 50 -3.62 -4.18 2.52
N GLY A 51 -2.37 -4.45 2.91
CA GLY A 51 -1.95 -5.77 3.38
C GLY A 51 -2.80 -6.27 4.55
N ALA A 52 -3.02 -5.42 5.56
CA ALA A 52 -3.85 -5.74 6.71
C ALA A 52 -5.31 -6.04 6.34
N ALA A 53 -5.88 -5.28 5.39
CA ALA A 53 -7.24 -5.53 4.90
C ALA A 53 -7.35 -6.87 4.16
N LEU A 54 -6.35 -7.22 3.33
CA LEU A 54 -6.28 -8.50 2.64
C LEU A 54 -6.12 -9.67 3.62
N THR A 55 -5.20 -9.56 4.58
CA THR A 55 -4.97 -10.59 5.61
C THR A 55 -6.21 -10.78 6.50
N SER A 56 -6.87 -9.69 6.91
CA SER A 56 -8.11 -9.77 7.71
C SER A 56 -9.24 -10.45 6.94
N SER A 57 -9.34 -10.19 5.63
CA SER A 57 -10.33 -10.83 4.74
C SER A 57 -10.05 -12.32 4.53
N ALA A 58 -8.76 -12.70 4.44
CA ALA A 58 -8.34 -14.09 4.32
C ALA A 58 -8.52 -14.90 5.62
N LEU A 59 -8.28 -14.28 6.78
CA LEU A 59 -8.39 -14.92 8.09
C LEU A 59 -9.85 -14.99 8.60
N ASN A 60 -10.79 -14.24 8.02
CA ASN A 60 -12.18 -14.24 8.43
C ASN A 60 -13.16 -14.38 7.23
N PRO A 61 -13.20 -15.55 6.56
CA PRO A 61 -14.02 -15.75 5.36
C PRO A 61 -15.53 -15.58 5.60
N GLN A 62 -16.01 -15.75 6.84
CA GLN A 62 -17.42 -15.61 7.20
C GLN A 62 -17.93 -14.16 7.23
N ALA A 63 -17.04 -13.16 7.27
CA ALA A 63 -17.44 -11.75 7.12
C ALA A 63 -17.69 -11.35 5.65
N GLY A 64 -17.30 -12.21 4.70
CA GLY A 64 -17.51 -12.04 3.26
C GLY A 64 -18.32 -13.15 2.60
N ALA A 65 -18.93 -14.05 3.39
CA ALA A 65 -19.81 -15.09 2.89
C ALA A 65 -21.07 -14.44 2.29
N ARG A 66 -21.06 -14.25 0.97
CA ARG A 66 -22.29 -13.99 0.21
C ARG A 66 -23.26 -15.14 0.49
N PRO A 67 -24.49 -14.88 0.98
CA PRO A 67 -25.53 -15.89 0.90
C PRO A 67 -25.81 -16.15 -0.59
N PHE A 68 -26.00 -17.43 -0.90
CA PHE A 68 -26.24 -17.99 -2.23
C PHE A 68 -27.34 -17.26 -3.01
#